data_AF-A0A838HK68-F1
#
_entry.id   AF-A0A838HK68-F1
#
_cell.length_a   1.000
_cell.length_b   1.000
_cell.length_c   1.000
_cell.angle_alpha   90.00
_cell.angle_beta   90.00
_cell.angle_gamma   90.00
#
_symmetry.space_group_name_H-M   'P 1'
#
loop_
_entity.id
_entity.type
_entity.pdbx_description
1 polymer ?
#
loop_
_entity_poly.entity_id
_entity_poly.type
_entity_poly.pdbx_seq_one_letter_code
_entity_poly.pdbx_strand_id
1 'polypeptide(L)'
;MGRALAEHFPEARDAFSEADAVLGIPLTRLLFEGPLDELTRTHNAQPALLAHGVAAQRVLDARGIAPRAAAGHSLGEFTAHVVA
;
A
#
# COMPACT_ATOMS: atom_id res chain seq x y z
N MET A 1 -1.56 5.84 7.76
CA MET A 1 -1.69 4.36 7.67
C MET A 1 -0.37 3.75 7.19
N GLY A 2 -0.09 2.45 7.39
CA GLY A 2 1.08 1.76 6.81
C GLY A 2 2.45 1.97 7.48
N ARG A 3 2.64 3.01 8.31
CA ARG A 3 3.91 3.31 8.99
C ARG A 3 4.48 2.12 9.77
N ALA A 4 3.66 1.49 10.62
CA ALA A 4 4.09 0.35 11.43
C ALA A 4 4.56 -0.83 10.56
N LEU A 5 3.96 -1.08 9.39
CA LEU A 5 4.43 -2.13 8.49
C LEU A 5 5.83 -1.79 7.95
N ALA A 6 6.05 -0.56 7.48
CA ALA A 6 7.33 -0.12 6.94
C ALA A 6 8.46 -0.12 7.98
N GLU A 7 8.15 0.19 9.25
CA GLU A 7 9.13 0.20 10.35
C GLU A 7 9.56 -1.22 10.76
N HIS A 8 8.66 -2.20 10.69
CA HIS A 8 8.91 -3.55 11.20
C HIS A 8 9.27 -4.57 10.12
N PHE A 9 8.96 -4.29 8.85
CA PHE A 9 9.13 -5.24 7.75
C PHE A 9 9.83 -4.61 6.55
N PRO A 10 10.99 -5.14 6.12
CA PRO A 10 11.70 -4.63 4.96
C PRO A 10 10.85 -4.70 3.68
N GLU A 11 10.05 -5.75 3.51
CA GLU A 11 9.23 -5.96 2.31
C GLU A 11 8.16 -4.89 2.13
N ALA A 12 7.58 -4.41 3.24
CA ALA A 12 6.65 -3.30 3.23
C ALA A 12 7.36 -1.97 2.91
N ARG A 13 8.53 -1.72 3.51
CA ARG A 13 9.34 -0.53 3.23
C ARG A 13 9.72 -0.45 1.76
N ASP A 14 10.11 -1.57 1.16
CA ASP A 14 10.50 -1.63 -0.24
C ASP A 14 9.30 -1.37 -1.16
N ALA A 15 8.12 -1.91 -0.83
CA ALA A 15 6.88 -1.63 -1.58
C ALA A 15 6.51 -0.13 -1.57
N PHE A 16 6.64 0.50 -0.41
CA PHE A 16 6.39 1.94 -0.26
C PHE A 16 7.42 2.79 -1.01
N SER A 17 8.69 2.38 -0.97
CA SER A 17 9.79 3.07 -1.68
C SER A 17 9.60 2.98 -3.19
N GLU A 18 9.16 1.82 -3.70
CA GLU A 18 8.79 1.62 -5.09
C GLU A 18 7.61 2.49 -5.50
N ALA A 19 6.56 2.58 -4.66
CA ALA A 19 5.41 3.43 -4.93
C ALA A 19 5.79 4.92 -5.04
N ASP A 20 6.60 5.43 -4.11
CA ASP A 20 7.10 6.82 -4.17
C ASP A 20 7.91 7.08 -5.44
N ALA A 21 8.78 6.14 -5.81
CA ALA A 21 9.63 6.26 -7.00
C ALA A 21 8.81 6.26 -8.30
N VAL A 22 7.81 5.38 -8.42
CA VAL A 22 6.96 5.26 -9.61
C VAL A 22 6.03 6.46 -9.76
N LEU A 23 5.45 6.95 -8.66
CA LEU A 23 4.51 8.06 -8.69
C LEU A 23 5.21 9.43 -8.78
N GLY A 24 6.50 9.51 -8.44
CA GLY A 24 7.25 10.76 -8.42
C GLY A 24 6.76 11.76 -7.36
N ILE A 25 6.02 11.27 -6.37
CA ILE A 25 5.50 12.05 -5.23
C ILE A 25 5.90 11.36 -3.92
N PRO A 26 6.06 12.11 -2.83
CA PRO A 26 6.33 11.52 -1.51
C PRO A 26 5.03 10.97 -0.90
N LEU A 27 4.45 9.93 -1.50
CA LEU A 27 3.20 9.30 -1.05
C LEU A 27 3.34 8.77 0.38
N THR A 28 4.50 8.21 0.74
CA THR A 28 4.79 7.76 2.12
C THR A 28 4.67 8.88 3.14
N ARG A 29 5.16 10.09 2.83
CA ARG A 29 5.03 11.26 3.70
C ARG A 29 3.56 11.59 3.94
N LEU A 30 2.75 11.60 2.89
CA LEU A 30 1.31 11.84 2.98
C LEU A 30 0.60 10.74 3.79
N LEU A 31 0.96 9.47 3.57
CA LEU A 31 0.43 8.31 4.30
C LEU A 31 0.73 8.33 5.81
N PHE A 32 1.93 8.78 6.18
CA PHE A 32 2.45 8.67 7.54
C PHE A 32 2.23 9.91 8.40
N GLU A 33 2.22 11.09 7.77
CA GLU A 33 2.28 12.40 8.45
C GLU A 33 1.32 13.42 7.87
N GLY A 34 0.74 13.13 6.70
CA GLY A 34 -0.07 14.09 5.99
C GLY A 34 -1.41 14.38 6.67
N PRO A 35 -1.99 15.55 6.39
CA PRO A 35 -3.26 15.93 6.96
C PRO A 35 -4.39 15.08 6.37
N LEU A 36 -5.38 14.76 7.19
CA LEU A 36 -6.42 13.78 6.83
C LEU A 36 -7.25 14.22 5.62
N ASP A 37 -7.55 15.51 5.51
CA ASP A 37 -8.32 16.09 4.41
C ASP A 37 -7.59 16.03 3.06
N GLU A 38 -6.26 16.04 3.07
CA GLU A 38 -5.45 15.84 1.86
C GLU A 38 -5.33 14.35 1.51
N LEU A 39 -5.04 13.50 2.50
CA LEU A 39 -4.94 12.05 2.33
C LEU A 39 -6.25 11.43 1.82
N THR A 40 -7.39 11.96 2.26
CA THR A 40 -8.72 11.45 1.88
C THR A 40 -9.22 11.94 0.51
N ARG A 41 -8.49 12.84 -0.16
CA ARG A 41 -8.81 13.18 -1.55
C ARG A 41 -8.61 11.95 -2.43
N THR A 42 -9.59 11.65 -3.28
CA THR A 42 -9.60 10.42 -4.09
C THR A 42 -8.29 10.15 -4.83
N HIS A 43 -7.66 11.17 -5.42
CA HIS A 43 -6.41 11.03 -6.16
C HIS A 43 -5.20 10.65 -5.27
N ASN A 44 -5.26 10.91 -3.97
CA ASN A 44 -4.26 10.52 -2.98
C ASN A 44 -4.65 9.21 -2.29
N ALA A 45 -5.92 9.11 -1.86
CA ALA A 45 -6.45 7.97 -1.14
C ALA A 45 -6.33 6.68 -1.95
N GLN A 46 -6.56 6.74 -3.27
CA GLN A 46 -6.48 5.55 -4.13
C GLN A 46 -5.07 4.95 -4.23
N PRO A 47 -4.02 5.69 -4.64
CA PRO A 47 -2.67 5.14 -4.62
C PRO A 47 -2.19 4.78 -3.21
N ALA A 48 -2.60 5.55 -2.18
CA ALA A 48 -2.29 5.26 -0.78
C ALA A 48 -2.81 3.88 -0.32
N LEU A 49 -4.08 3.59 -0.59
CA LEU A 49 -4.72 2.32 -0.22
C LEU A 49 -4.13 1.14 -1.01
N LEU A 50 -3.86 1.33 -2.31
CA LEU A 50 -3.20 0.30 -3.13
C LEU A 50 -1.80 -0.03 -2.59
N ALA A 51 -0.96 0.98 -2.38
CA ALA A 51 0.38 0.82 -1.84
C ALA A 51 0.37 0.13 -0.47
N HIS A 52 -0.59 0.50 0.40
CA HIS A 52 -0.76 -0.16 1.69
C HIS A 52 -1.14 -1.64 1.57
N GLY A 53 -2.07 -1.98 0.67
CA GLY A 53 -2.48 -3.36 0.43
C GLY A 53 -1.35 -4.23 -0.13
N VAL A 54 -0.58 -3.71 -1.10
CA VAL A 54 0.59 -4.38 -1.65
C VAL A 54 1.67 -4.57 -0.58
N ALA A 55 1.95 -3.54 0.23
CA ALA A 55 2.92 -3.62 1.33
C ALA A 55 2.52 -4.72 2.33
N ALA A 56 1.25 -4.78 2.73
CA ALA A 56 0.75 -5.82 3.61
C ALA A 56 0.88 -7.22 2.96
N GLN A 57 0.54 -7.37 1.68
CA GLN A 57 0.69 -8.66 1.01
C GLN A 57 2.14 -9.11 0.90
N ARG A 58 3.09 -8.22 0.55
CA ARG A 58 4.50 -8.62 0.44
C ARG A 58 5.06 -9.14 1.77
N VAL A 59 4.58 -8.61 2.90
CA VAL A 59 4.92 -9.14 4.23
C VAL A 59 4.36 -10.56 4.43
N LEU A 60 3.13 -10.83 4.00
CA LEU A 60 2.52 -12.16 4.07
C LEU A 60 3.22 -13.16 3.13
N ASP A 61 3.51 -12.74 1.90
CA ASP A 61 4.17 -13.56 0.89
C ASP A 61 5.59 -13.99 1.32
N ALA A 62 6.36 -13.07 1.90
CA ALA A 62 7.67 -13.39 2.49
C ALA A 62 7.61 -14.40 3.66
N ARG A 63 6.41 -14.68 4.18
CA ARG A 63 6.14 -15.69 5.22
C ARG A 63 5.42 -16.92 4.66
N GLY A 64 5.35 -17.06 3.35
CA GLY A 64 4.71 -18.18 2.66
C GLY A 64 3.18 -18.15 2.70
N ILE A 65 2.57 -16.99 2.99
CA ILE A 65 1.12 -16.82 3.05
C ILE A 65 0.66 -16.12 1.76
N ALA A 66 0.15 -16.92 0.83
CA ALA A 66 -0.40 -16.45 -0.44
C ALA A 66 -1.92 -16.68 -0.53
N PRO A 67 -2.70 -15.73 -1.05
CA PRO A 67 -4.13 -15.93 -1.27
C PRO A 67 -4.37 -16.98 -2.35
N ARG A 68 -5.39 -17.82 -2.17
CA ARG A 68 -5.87 -18.74 -3.22
C ARG A 68 -6.90 -18.09 -4.15
N ALA A 69 -7.55 -17.04 -3.66
CA ALA A 69 -8.48 -16.19 -4.39
C ALA A 69 -8.51 -14.83 -3.67
N ALA A 70 -8.74 -13.76 -4.42
CA ALA A 70 -8.96 -12.43 -3.87
C ALA A 70 -10.12 -11.74 -4.59
N ALA A 71 -10.78 -10.85 -3.86
CA ALA A 71 -11.74 -9.91 -4.38
C ALA A 71 -11.60 -8.63 -3.57
N GLY A 72 -11.98 -7.50 -4.15
CA GLY A 72 -12.00 -6.25 -3.41
C GLY A 72 -13.08 -5.32 -3.93
N HIS A 73 -13.48 -4.38 -3.08
CA HIS A 73 -14.55 -3.46 -3.39
C HIS A 73 -13.98 -2.16 -3.98
N SER A 74 -14.47 -1.76 -5.16
CA SER A 74 -14.00 -0.55 -5.86
C SER A 74 -12.49 -0.59 -6.07
N LEU A 75 -11.73 0.38 -5.56
CA LEU A 75 -10.25 0.35 -5.59
C LEU A 75 -9.65 -0.95 -5.04
N GLY A 76 -10.33 -1.57 -4.06
CA GLY A 76 -9.90 -2.86 -3.53
C GLY A 76 -9.80 -3.95 -4.61
N GLU A 77 -10.57 -3.86 -5.70
CA GLU A 77 -10.47 -4.79 -6.84
C GLU A 77 -9.09 -4.72 -7.50
N PHE A 78 -8.53 -3.51 -7.67
CA PHE A 78 -7.17 -3.33 -8.19
C PHE A 78 -6.14 -3.90 -7.22
N THR A 79 -6.33 -3.68 -5.91
CA THR A 79 -5.45 -4.28 -4.90
C THR A 79 -5.51 -5.80 -4.98
N ALA A 80 -6.70 -6.38 -5.01
CA ALA A 80 -6.93 -7.82 -5.13
C ALA A 80 -6.30 -8.39 -6.41
N HIS A 81 -6.40 -7.69 -7.54
CA HIS A 81 -5.81 -8.10 -8.81
C HIS A 81 -4.27 -8.08 -8.82
N VAL A 82 -3.66 -7.17 -8.06
CA VAL A 82 -2.18 -7.07 -7.97
C VAL A 82 -1.60 -8.12 -7.01
N VAL A 83 -2.34 -8.52 -5.98
CA VAL A 83 -1.83 -9.31 -4.86
C VAL A 83 -2.15 -10.81 -4.92
N ALA A 84 -2.98 -11.25 -5.87
CA ALA A 84 -3.43 -12.63 -6.04
C ALA A 84 -3.18 -13.12 -7.47
#